data_AF-A0A939SWW8-F1
#
_entry.id   AF-A0A939SWW8-F1
#
_cell.length_a   1.000
_cell.length_b   1.000
_cell.length_c   1.000
_cell.angle_alpha   90.00
_cell.angle_beta   90.00
_cell.angle_gamma   90.00
#
_symmetry.space_group_name_H-M   'P 1'
#
loop_
_entity.id
_entity.type
_entity.pdbx_description
1 polymer ?
#
loop_
_entity_poly.entity_id
_entity_poly.type
_entity_poly.pdbx_seq_one_letter_code
_entity_poly.pdbx_strand_id
1 'polypeptide(L)'
;MVPFLKLSRPFSGLTLPALAILLAIFGIPMVQLLFTSFNAPAFTLANYQAFVDQTANLRVLSQTIEMSLVATTLCVVIGYPTAYVIAASSKQLRATLIGFVVISYLTSLLARTYAWILILGDRGLINNFLLDLGLISSPLPLIYNCTAVYIGMVQIMLPVMVLPLITVMVGIEQCMHPGEAALLRSERNWMICLYGRQYRRCNSDGRNDRGPAASQPDGDCRQWAASPFQ
;
A
#
# COMPACT_ATOMS: atom_id res chain seq x y z
N MET A 1 -0.71 8.97 -25.65
CA MET A 1 -1.24 7.91 -24.75
C MET A 1 -1.19 8.52 -23.35
N VAL A 2 -2.15 9.28 -22.81
CA VAL A 2 -3.61 9.38 -22.94
C VAL A 2 -3.98 10.86 -22.70
N PRO A 3 -4.83 11.53 -23.52
CA PRO A 3 -5.18 12.92 -23.29
C PRO A 3 -6.27 13.00 -22.21
N PHE A 4 -5.87 13.29 -20.97
CA PHE A 4 -6.80 13.63 -19.91
C PHE A 4 -7.16 15.12 -20.01
N LEU A 5 -8.47 15.38 -19.95
CA LEU A 5 -9.09 16.66 -19.57
C LEU A 5 -9.11 17.78 -20.61
N LYS A 6 -10.15 17.73 -21.44
CA LYS A 6 -10.96 18.93 -21.68
C LYS A 6 -12.45 18.58 -21.61
N LEU A 7 -12.95 18.32 -20.40
CA LEU A 7 -14.38 18.15 -20.13
C LEU A 7 -14.96 19.47 -19.58
N SER A 8 -15.07 20.45 -20.46
CA SER A 8 -15.77 21.72 -20.17
C SER A 8 -17.01 21.80 -21.05
N ARG A 9 -18.15 21.35 -20.48
CA ARG A 9 -19.58 21.67 -20.77
C ARG A 9 -20.52 20.56 -20.23
N PRO A 10 -21.81 20.84 -19.96
CA PRO A 10 -22.53 20.43 -18.74
C PRO A 10 -22.82 18.91 -18.69
N PHE A 11 -21.87 18.17 -18.12
CA PHE A 11 -21.96 16.73 -17.84
C PHE A 11 -22.91 16.40 -16.66
N SER A 12 -23.45 17.42 -15.98
CA SER A 12 -24.35 17.28 -14.84
C SER A 12 -25.71 16.70 -15.20
N GLY A 13 -26.17 16.79 -16.45
CA GLY A 13 -27.46 16.22 -16.88
C GLY A 13 -27.41 14.72 -17.19
N LEU A 14 -26.25 14.19 -17.59
CA LEU A 14 -26.09 12.79 -18.04
C LEU A 14 -25.64 11.86 -16.89
N THR A 15 -24.93 12.39 -15.91
CA THR A 15 -24.56 11.66 -14.68
C THR A 15 -25.71 11.59 -13.67
N LEU A 16 -26.69 12.48 -13.80
CA LEU A 16 -27.86 12.57 -12.91
C LEU A 16 -28.70 11.30 -12.85
N PRO A 17 -29.08 10.64 -13.98
CA PRO A 17 -29.83 9.38 -13.91
C PRO A 17 -29.02 8.24 -13.28
N ALA A 18 -27.71 8.17 -13.56
CA ALA A 18 -26.85 7.16 -12.96
C ALA A 18 -26.69 7.34 -11.44
N LEU A 19 -26.50 8.59 -10.99
CA LEU A 19 -26.43 8.93 -9.57
C LEU A 19 -27.77 8.68 -8.87
N ALA A 20 -28.89 9.05 -9.50
CA ALA A 20 -30.23 8.85 -8.96
C ALA A 20 -30.55 7.36 -8.77
N ILE A 21 -30.20 6.52 -9.75
CA ILE A 21 -30.38 5.06 -9.65
C ILE A 21 -29.50 4.48 -8.54
N LEU A 22 -28.24 4.89 -8.42
CA LEU A 22 -27.35 4.43 -7.36
C LEU A 22 -27.86 4.82 -5.97
N LEU A 23 -28.28 6.08 -5.80
CA LEU A 23 -28.86 6.57 -4.55
C LEU A 23 -30.20 5.89 -4.23
N ALA A 24 -31.03 5.57 -5.23
CA ALA A 24 -32.25 4.82 -4.99
C ALA A 24 -31.93 3.39 -4.52
N ILE A 25 -31.11 2.65 -5.27
CA ILE A 25 -30.81 1.24 -4.96
C ILE A 25 -30.08 1.07 -3.63
N PHE A 26 -29.13 1.95 -3.30
CA PHE A 26 -28.35 1.86 -2.06
C PHE A 26 -28.96 2.67 -0.91
N GLY A 27 -29.54 3.83 -1.21
CA GLY A 27 -30.12 4.72 -0.21
C GLY A 27 -31.45 4.21 0.33
N ILE A 28 -32.32 3.62 -0.50
CA ILE A 28 -33.60 3.04 -0.04
C ILE A 28 -33.38 1.99 1.06
N PRO A 29 -32.56 0.94 0.89
CA PRO A 29 -32.35 -0.05 1.95
C PRO A 29 -31.65 0.55 3.18
N MET A 30 -30.78 1.55 3.01
CA MET A 30 -30.12 2.22 4.13
C MET A 30 -31.14 3.01 4.98
N VAL A 31 -32.03 3.74 4.33
CA VAL A 31 -33.12 4.48 4.97
C VAL A 31 -34.12 3.52 5.62
N GLN A 32 -34.48 2.43 4.95
CA GLN A 32 -35.35 1.39 5.53
C GLN A 32 -34.73 0.79 6.79
N LEU A 33 -33.43 0.44 6.75
CA LEU A 33 -32.72 -0.12 7.89
C LEU A 33 -32.64 0.88 9.06
N LEU A 34 -32.47 2.17 8.76
CA LEU A 34 -32.54 3.25 9.76
C LEU A 34 -33.93 3.33 10.40
N PHE A 35 -35.01 3.35 9.60
CA PHE A 35 -36.37 3.37 10.13
C PHE A 35 -36.69 2.10 10.94
N THR A 36 -36.23 0.93 10.52
CA THR A 36 -36.39 -0.32 11.27
C THR A 36 -35.67 -0.27 12.61
N SER A 37 -34.50 0.37 12.70
CA SER A 37 -33.76 0.53 13.97
C SER A 37 -34.57 1.25 15.05
N PHE A 38 -35.39 2.24 14.64
CA PHE A 38 -36.24 3.00 15.56
C PHE A 38 -37.63 2.38 15.77
N ASN A 39 -38.14 1.59 14.83
CA ASN A 39 -39.57 1.30 14.72
C ASN A 39 -39.92 -0.20 14.87
N ALA A 40 -39.23 -0.90 15.77
CA ALA A 40 -39.47 -2.31 16.07
C ALA A 40 -39.48 -2.53 17.60
N PRO A 41 -40.61 -2.78 18.28
CA PRO A 41 -42.02 -2.82 17.84
C PRO A 41 -42.79 -1.48 17.95
N ALA A 42 -42.18 -0.43 18.51
CA ALA A 42 -42.71 0.95 18.57
C ALA A 42 -41.56 1.96 18.40
N PHE A 43 -41.85 3.24 18.20
CA PHE A 43 -40.81 4.29 18.10
C PHE A 43 -40.14 4.53 19.46
N THR A 44 -39.11 3.75 19.78
CA THR A 44 -38.47 3.77 21.10
C THR A 44 -36.95 3.52 21.00
N LEU A 45 -36.21 4.10 21.95
CA LEU A 45 -34.76 3.87 22.08
C LEU A 45 -34.42 2.55 22.80
N ALA A 46 -35.41 1.74 23.16
CA ALA A 46 -35.21 0.46 23.84
C ALA A 46 -34.33 -0.52 23.04
N ASN A 47 -34.36 -0.46 21.70
CA ASN A 47 -33.49 -1.29 20.85
C ASN A 47 -32.00 -0.98 21.05
N TYR A 48 -31.66 0.29 21.25
CA TYR A 48 -30.28 0.70 21.53
C TYR A 48 -29.86 0.36 22.97
N GLN A 49 -30.79 0.45 23.94
CA GLN A 49 -30.53 0.01 25.31
C GLN A 49 -30.29 -1.50 25.37
N ALA A 50 -31.17 -2.30 24.74
CA ALA A 50 -31.01 -3.75 24.64
C ALA A 50 -29.69 -4.14 23.95
N PHE A 51 -29.25 -3.36 22.95
CA PHE A 51 -27.96 -3.59 22.30
C PHE A 51 -26.78 -3.41 23.26
N VAL A 52 -26.80 -2.37 24.10
CA VAL A 52 -25.73 -2.06 25.06
C VAL A 52 -25.77 -2.99 26.27
N ASP A 53 -26.95 -3.36 26.75
CA ASP A 53 -27.11 -4.26 27.90
C ASP A 53 -26.62 -5.69 27.59
N GLN A 54 -26.65 -6.10 26.32
CA GLN A 54 -26.18 -7.41 25.91
C GLN A 54 -24.65 -7.44 25.83
N THR A 55 -24.03 -8.04 26.85
CA THR A 55 -22.56 -8.19 26.99
C THR A 55 -21.88 -8.80 25.76
N ALA A 56 -22.55 -9.68 25.01
CA ALA A 56 -22.03 -10.25 23.78
C ALA A 56 -21.76 -9.19 22.70
N ASN A 57 -22.64 -8.19 22.56
CA ASN A 57 -22.47 -7.13 21.56
C ASN A 57 -21.30 -6.22 21.90
N LEU A 58 -21.19 -5.83 23.18
CA LEU A 58 -20.06 -5.04 23.67
C LEU A 58 -18.73 -5.78 23.51
N ARG A 59 -18.72 -7.10 23.71
CA ARG A 59 -17.52 -7.94 23.52
C ARG A 59 -17.09 -8.00 22.05
N VAL A 60 -18.04 -8.16 21.13
CA VAL A 60 -17.71 -8.14 19.69
C VAL A 60 -17.21 -6.75 19.29
N LEU A 61 -17.83 -5.69 19.79
CA LEU A 61 -17.39 -4.31 19.55
C LEU A 61 -15.95 -4.09 20.03
N SER A 62 -15.64 -4.43 21.28
CA SER A 62 -14.27 -4.28 21.81
C SER A 62 -13.27 -5.13 21.03
N GLN A 63 -13.65 -6.36 20.66
CA GLN A 63 -12.79 -7.24 19.88
C GLN A 63 -12.52 -6.66 18.49
N THR A 64 -13.51 -6.11 17.78
CA THR A 64 -13.26 -5.46 16.48
C THR A 64 -12.36 -4.22 16.57
N ILE A 65 -12.51 -3.41 17.62
CA ILE A 65 -11.64 -2.25 17.87
C ILE A 65 -10.21 -2.71 18.13
N GLU A 66 -10.01 -3.68 19.02
CA GLU A 66 -8.69 -4.26 19.30
C GLU A 66 -8.07 -4.86 18.04
N MET A 67 -8.84 -5.64 17.28
CA MET A 67 -8.37 -6.29 16.06
C MET A 67 -7.94 -5.28 15.01
N SER A 68 -8.71 -4.20 14.81
CA SER A 68 -8.39 -3.16 13.82
C SER A 68 -7.19 -2.31 14.25
N LEU A 69 -7.03 -2.00 15.54
CA LEU A 69 -5.86 -1.31 16.06
C LEU A 69 -4.59 -2.15 15.85
N VAL A 70 -4.60 -3.40 16.30
CA VAL A 70 -3.45 -4.32 16.17
C VAL A 70 -3.10 -4.55 14.69
N ALA A 71 -4.09 -4.84 13.85
CA ALA A 71 -3.86 -5.02 12.42
C ALA A 71 -3.26 -3.77 11.76
N THR A 72 -3.77 -2.59 12.09
CA THR A 72 -3.25 -1.31 11.59
C THR A 72 -1.81 -1.08 12.03
N THR A 73 -1.51 -1.27 13.31
CA THR A 73 -0.15 -1.14 13.85
C THR A 73 0.81 -2.09 13.15
N LEU A 74 0.45 -3.38 12.98
CA LEU A 74 1.27 -4.35 12.28
C LEU A 74 1.51 -3.95 10.81
N CYS A 75 0.46 -3.48 10.13
CA CYS A 75 0.57 -3.00 8.75
C CYS A 75 1.50 -1.79 8.65
N VAL A 76 1.46 -0.86 9.59
CA VAL A 76 2.37 0.31 9.62
C VAL A 76 3.81 -0.15 9.85
N VAL A 77 4.02 -0.99 10.87
CA VAL A 77 5.35 -1.46 11.26
C VAL A 77 6.04 -2.25 10.14
N ILE A 78 5.29 -3.04 9.37
CA ILE A 78 5.83 -3.86 8.27
C ILE A 78 5.79 -3.11 6.94
N GLY A 79 4.72 -2.37 6.68
CA GLY A 79 4.48 -1.66 5.42
C GLY A 79 5.38 -0.46 5.22
N TYR A 80 5.68 0.29 6.29
CA TYR A 80 6.61 1.43 6.23
C TYR A 80 8.02 1.04 5.77
N PRO A 81 8.73 0.07 6.39
CA PRO A 81 10.07 -0.32 5.94
C PRO A 81 10.03 -0.95 4.55
N THR A 82 8.98 -1.71 4.23
CA THR A 82 8.80 -2.29 2.89
C THR A 82 8.68 -1.20 1.83
N ALA A 83 7.82 -0.19 2.04
CA ALA A 83 7.66 0.93 1.13
C ALA A 83 8.95 1.75 1.00
N TYR A 84 9.68 1.94 2.10
CA TYR A 84 10.96 2.64 2.12
C TYR A 84 12.02 1.95 1.24
N VAL A 85 12.17 0.62 1.37
CA VAL A 85 13.10 -0.16 0.55
C VAL A 85 12.73 -0.08 -0.93
N ILE A 86 11.44 -0.15 -1.26
CA ILE A 86 10.95 -0.06 -2.65
C ILE A 86 11.18 1.35 -3.23
N ALA A 87 10.95 2.40 -2.43
CA ALA A 87 11.22 3.77 -2.84
C ALA A 87 12.72 4.03 -3.06
N ALA A 88 13.59 3.51 -2.20
CA ALA A 88 15.04 3.67 -2.32
C ALA A 88 15.66 2.91 -3.51
N SER A 89 14.98 1.88 -4.03
CA SER A 89 15.45 0.99 -5.09
C SER A 89 15.48 1.63 -6.50
N SER A 90 16.23 1.00 -7.42
CA SER A 90 16.31 1.44 -8.83
C SER A 90 14.95 1.33 -9.55
N LYS A 91 14.77 2.09 -10.64
CA LYS A 91 13.48 2.16 -11.36
C LYS A 91 12.97 0.80 -11.85
N GLN A 92 13.87 -0.09 -12.28
CA GLN A 92 13.54 -1.44 -12.74
C GLN A 92 13.13 -2.34 -11.56
N LEU A 93 13.93 -2.38 -10.49
CA LEU A 93 13.62 -3.18 -9.30
C LEU A 93 12.32 -2.72 -8.63
N ARG A 94 12.09 -1.41 -8.57
CA ARG A 94 10.86 -0.83 -8.02
C ARG A 94 9.60 -1.37 -8.71
N ALA A 95 9.61 -1.43 -10.04
CA ALA A 95 8.47 -1.96 -10.80
C ALA A 95 8.23 -3.44 -10.51
N THR A 96 9.30 -4.25 -10.42
CA THR A 96 9.21 -5.68 -10.08
C THR A 96 8.68 -5.91 -8.65
N LEU A 97 9.20 -5.15 -7.67
CA LEU A 97 8.75 -5.22 -6.27
C LEU A 97 7.29 -4.84 -6.11
N ILE A 98 6.85 -3.76 -6.78
CA ILE A 98 5.43 -3.38 -6.81
C ILE A 98 4.59 -4.50 -7.45
N GLY A 99 5.09 -5.12 -8.52
CA GLY A 99 4.45 -6.28 -9.14
C GLY A 99 4.22 -7.44 -8.17
N PHE A 100 5.20 -7.78 -7.32
CA PHE A 100 5.06 -8.80 -6.28
C PHE A 100 4.05 -8.42 -5.18
N VAL A 101 3.97 -7.13 -4.82
CA VAL A 101 2.97 -6.67 -3.85
C VAL A 101 1.56 -6.77 -4.45
N VAL A 102 1.40 -6.40 -5.72
CA VAL A 102 0.12 -6.47 -6.43
C VAL A 102 -0.30 -7.92 -6.69
N ILE A 103 0.60 -8.83 -7.06
CA ILE A 103 0.23 -10.24 -7.27
C ILE A 103 -0.22 -10.91 -5.96
N SER A 104 0.35 -10.50 -4.81
CA SER A 104 -0.13 -10.91 -3.49
C SER A 104 -1.56 -10.42 -3.22
N TYR A 105 -1.87 -9.19 -3.62
CA TYR A 105 -3.22 -8.62 -3.50
C TYR A 105 -4.24 -9.33 -4.41
N LEU A 106 -3.84 -9.64 -5.65
CA LEU A 106 -4.68 -10.31 -6.65
C LEU A 106 -5.01 -11.77 -6.31
N THR A 107 -4.42 -12.33 -5.25
CA THR A 107 -4.75 -13.68 -4.79
C THR A 107 -6.21 -13.74 -4.32
N SER A 108 -6.99 -14.67 -4.90
CA SER A 108 -8.39 -14.89 -4.55
C SER A 108 -8.56 -15.20 -3.06
N LEU A 109 -9.62 -14.67 -2.46
CA LEU A 109 -9.97 -14.89 -1.05
C LEU A 109 -10.04 -16.39 -0.71
N LEU A 110 -10.60 -17.20 -1.61
CA LEU A 110 -10.73 -18.65 -1.42
C LEU A 110 -9.36 -19.33 -1.34
N ALA A 111 -8.44 -19.00 -2.26
CA ALA A 111 -7.10 -19.56 -2.26
C ALA A 111 -6.36 -19.22 -0.96
N ARG A 112 -6.51 -17.99 -0.46
CA ARG A 112 -5.92 -17.56 0.82
C ARG A 112 -6.48 -18.35 2.00
N THR A 113 -7.80 -18.56 2.05
CA THR A 113 -8.44 -19.36 3.10
C THR A 113 -7.92 -20.79 3.11
N TYR A 114 -7.85 -21.46 1.95
CA TYR A 114 -7.31 -22.82 1.88
C TYR A 114 -5.83 -22.90 2.26
N ALA A 115 -5.00 -21.94 1.83
CA ALA A 115 -3.59 -21.90 2.19
C ALA A 115 -3.41 -21.82 3.72
N TRP A 116 -4.13 -20.92 4.40
CA TRP A 116 -4.03 -20.79 5.86
C TRP A 116 -4.62 -22.00 6.60
N ILE A 117 -5.68 -22.64 6.09
CA ILE A 117 -6.20 -23.89 6.65
C ILE A 117 -5.12 -24.99 6.61
N LEU A 118 -4.39 -25.11 5.50
CA LEU A 118 -3.32 -26.12 5.38
C LEU A 118 -2.11 -25.81 6.27
N ILE A 119 -1.80 -24.54 6.51
CA ILE A 119 -0.64 -24.13 7.31
C ILE A 119 -0.95 -24.18 8.82
N LEU A 120 -2.10 -23.65 9.25
CA LEU A 120 -2.52 -23.50 10.66
C LEU A 120 -3.49 -24.58 11.16
N GLY A 121 -3.95 -25.47 10.28
CA GLY A 121 -4.81 -26.58 10.68
C GLY A 121 -4.14 -27.48 11.72
N ASP A 122 -4.94 -28.31 12.40
CA ASP A 122 -4.44 -29.15 13.49
C ASP A 122 -3.32 -30.10 13.05
N ARG A 123 -3.34 -30.57 11.80
CA ARG A 123 -2.27 -31.35 11.14
C ARG A 123 -1.47 -30.54 10.12
N GLY A 124 -1.47 -29.21 10.25
CA GLY A 124 -0.83 -28.30 9.32
C GLY A 124 0.70 -28.27 9.45
N LEU A 125 1.34 -27.60 8.50
CA LEU A 125 2.81 -27.45 8.45
C LEU A 125 3.39 -26.93 9.75
N ILE A 126 2.75 -25.95 10.39
CA ILE A 126 3.24 -25.34 11.64
C ILE A 126 3.18 -26.35 12.78
N ASN A 127 2.03 -26.99 13.02
CA ASN A 127 1.90 -27.95 14.12
C ASN A 127 2.84 -29.15 13.95
N ASN A 128 2.98 -29.70 12.73
CA ASN A 128 3.91 -30.81 12.49
C ASN A 128 5.36 -30.38 12.74
N PHE A 129 5.75 -29.19 12.28
CA PHE A 129 7.11 -28.68 12.51
C PHE A 129 7.40 -28.45 14.01
N LEU A 130 6.43 -27.94 14.77
CA LEU A 130 6.57 -27.76 16.22
C LEU A 130 6.58 -29.09 17.00
N LEU A 131 5.84 -30.11 16.52
CA LEU A 131 5.88 -31.47 17.07
C LEU A 131 7.23 -32.16 16.76
N ASP A 132 7.75 -32.01 15.55
CA ASP A 132 9.04 -32.58 15.12
C ASP A 132 10.22 -31.98 15.90
N LEU A 133 10.13 -30.69 16.26
CA LEU A 133 11.11 -30.03 17.12
C LEU A 133 10.94 -30.40 18.61
N GLY A 134 9.90 -31.14 18.99
CA GLY A 134 9.64 -31.57 20.37
C GLY A 134 9.23 -30.44 21.33
N LEU A 135 8.89 -29.25 20.83
CA LEU A 135 8.48 -28.12 21.67
C LEU A 135 7.06 -28.27 22.25
N ILE A 136 6.24 -29.14 21.69
CA ILE A 136 4.84 -29.39 22.12
C ILE A 136 4.50 -30.88 22.05
N SER A 137 3.62 -31.32 22.96
CA SER A 137 3.18 -32.73 23.07
C SER A 137 1.87 -33.03 22.34
N SER A 138 1.11 -31.98 21.97
CA SER A 138 -0.21 -32.07 21.33
C SER A 138 -0.39 -30.91 20.35
N PRO A 139 -1.08 -31.10 19.21
CA PRO A 139 -1.34 -30.03 18.26
C PRO A 139 -2.13 -28.89 18.90
N LEU A 140 -1.70 -27.65 18.67
CA LEU A 140 -2.37 -26.45 19.14
C LEU A 140 -3.48 -26.05 18.15
N PRO A 141 -4.68 -25.68 18.62
CA PRO A 141 -5.76 -25.21 17.75
C PRO A 141 -5.48 -23.78 17.27
N LEU A 142 -4.60 -23.63 16.29
CA LEU A 142 -4.14 -22.35 15.76
C LEU A 142 -5.13 -21.72 14.77
N ILE A 143 -5.92 -22.55 14.08
CA ILE A 143 -6.83 -22.11 13.01
C ILE A 143 -8.00 -21.24 13.50
N TYR A 144 -8.45 -21.43 14.74
CA TYR A 144 -9.57 -20.69 15.36
C TYR A 144 -9.10 -19.58 16.31
N ASN A 145 -7.83 -19.18 16.22
CA ASN A 145 -7.23 -18.19 17.10
C ASN A 145 -7.11 -16.82 16.43
N CYS A 146 -7.01 -15.75 17.24
CA CYS A 146 -6.81 -14.37 16.78
C CYS A 146 -5.56 -14.23 15.90
N THR A 147 -4.53 -15.03 16.14
CA THR A 147 -3.28 -15.05 15.35
C THR A 147 -3.54 -15.34 13.88
N ALA A 148 -4.39 -16.32 13.56
CA ALA A 148 -4.74 -16.65 12.18
C ALA A 148 -5.42 -15.46 11.47
N VAL A 149 -6.29 -14.77 12.20
CA VAL A 149 -7.01 -13.59 11.70
C VAL A 149 -6.06 -12.42 11.47
N TYR A 150 -5.13 -12.16 12.39
CA TYR A 150 -4.13 -11.10 12.23
C TYR A 150 -3.26 -11.32 11.00
N ILE A 151 -2.77 -12.54 10.80
CA ILE A 151 -1.94 -12.88 9.65
C ILE A 151 -2.70 -12.65 8.33
N GLY A 152 -3.96 -13.11 8.26
CA GLY A 152 -4.81 -12.90 7.09
C GLY A 152 -5.10 -11.42 6.81
N MET A 153 -5.37 -10.64 7.86
CA MET A 153 -5.62 -9.20 7.76
C MET A 153 -4.39 -8.45 7.25
N VAL A 154 -3.21 -8.73 7.81
CA VAL A 154 -1.94 -8.11 7.39
C VAL A 154 -1.67 -8.43 5.91
N GLN A 155 -1.86 -9.67 5.47
CA GLN A 155 -1.64 -10.05 4.07
C GLN A 155 -2.51 -9.24 3.10
N ILE A 156 -3.75 -8.91 3.48
CA ILE A 156 -4.69 -8.15 2.64
C ILE A 156 -4.41 -6.66 2.68
N MET A 157 -4.15 -6.12 3.88
CA MET A 157 -4.01 -4.68 4.10
C MET A 157 -2.63 -4.15 3.71
N LEU A 158 -1.59 -4.98 3.76
CA LEU A 158 -0.23 -4.59 3.40
C LEU A 158 -0.12 -3.99 1.99
N PRO A 159 -0.62 -4.63 0.91
CA PRO A 159 -0.54 -4.03 -0.43
C PRO A 159 -1.33 -2.72 -0.53
N VAL A 160 -2.50 -2.64 0.11
CA VAL A 160 -3.33 -1.41 0.14
C VAL A 160 -2.59 -0.26 0.83
N MET A 161 -1.82 -0.56 1.88
CA MET A 161 -1.03 0.44 2.61
C MET A 161 0.24 0.86 1.87
N VAL A 162 0.94 -0.08 1.24
CA VAL A 162 2.25 0.16 0.61
C VAL A 162 2.14 1.01 -0.66
N LEU A 163 1.09 0.82 -1.47
CA LEU A 163 0.89 1.58 -2.71
C LEU A 163 0.86 3.11 -2.54
N PRO A 164 0.04 3.68 -1.64
CA PRO A 164 0.04 5.13 -1.41
C PRO A 164 1.35 5.61 -0.76
N LEU A 165 1.96 4.82 0.14
CA LEU A 165 3.24 5.17 0.79
C LEU A 165 4.38 5.34 -0.23
N ILE A 166 4.51 4.42 -1.18
CA ILE A 166 5.51 4.53 -2.26
C ILE A 166 5.29 5.81 -3.06
N THR A 167 4.04 6.13 -3.38
CA THR A 167 3.68 7.30 -4.19
C THR A 167 4.12 8.59 -3.50
N VAL A 168 3.88 8.71 -2.19
CA VAL A 168 4.31 9.86 -1.39
C VAL A 168 5.84 9.92 -1.24
N MET A 169 6.49 8.80 -0.90
CA MET A 169 7.95 8.76 -0.73
C MET A 169 8.71 9.13 -2.00
N VAL A 170 8.27 8.62 -3.16
CA VAL A 170 8.86 8.96 -4.46
C VAL A 170 8.58 10.42 -4.83
N GLY A 171 7.39 10.94 -4.49
CA GLY A 171 7.07 12.35 -4.67
C GLY A 171 8.00 13.28 -3.88
N ILE A 172 8.29 12.95 -2.62
CA ILE A 172 9.21 13.73 -1.76
C ILE A 172 10.62 13.75 -2.35
N GLU A 173 11.14 12.62 -2.86
CA GLU A 173 12.46 12.57 -3.51
C GLU A 173 12.55 13.48 -4.75
N GLN A 174 11.45 13.67 -5.48
CA GLN A 174 11.41 14.52 -6.68
C GLN A 174 11.34 16.02 -6.36
N CYS A 175 10.72 16.37 -5.23
CA CYS A 175 10.62 17.76 -4.78
C CYS A 175 11.87 18.26 -4.05
N MET A 176 12.74 17.35 -3.58
CA MET A 176 13.97 17.71 -2.89
C MET A 176 15.02 18.23 -3.89
N HIS A 177 15.62 19.39 -3.60
CA HIS A 177 16.66 19.95 -4.46
C HIS A 177 17.82 18.95 -4.63
N PRO A 178 18.32 18.72 -5.87
CA PRO A 178 19.33 17.71 -6.15
C PRO A 178 20.61 17.80 -5.30
N GLY A 179 20.96 19.02 -4.84
CA GLY A 179 22.15 19.26 -4.00
C GLY A 179 22.05 18.68 -2.59
N GLU A 180 20.87 18.75 -1.95
CA GLU A 180 20.66 18.23 -0.60
C GLU A 180 20.36 16.73 -0.61
N ALA A 181 19.64 16.26 -1.63
CA ALA A 181 19.35 14.84 -1.84
C ALA A 181 20.63 14.00 -2.03
N ALA A 182 21.68 14.59 -2.63
CA ALA A 182 22.96 13.94 -2.83
C ALA A 182 23.70 13.63 -1.52
N LEU A 183 23.58 14.49 -0.49
CA LEU A 183 24.26 14.27 0.79
C LEU A 183 23.58 13.19 1.62
N LEU A 184 22.24 13.17 1.68
CA LEU A 184 21.48 12.13 2.37
C LEU A 184 21.57 10.76 1.69
N ARG A 185 21.75 10.72 0.36
CA ARG A 185 21.93 9.48 -0.41
C ARG A 185 23.39 8.98 -0.35
N SER A 186 24.37 9.86 -0.11
CA SER A 186 25.79 9.52 0.10
C SER A 186 26.02 8.72 1.39
N GLU A 187 25.45 9.18 2.51
CA GLU A 187 25.51 8.47 3.81
C GLU A 187 24.83 7.10 3.76
N ARG A 188 23.82 6.95 2.91
CA ARG A 188 22.93 5.78 2.83
C ARG A 188 23.43 4.66 1.90
N ASN A 189 24.49 4.90 1.11
CA ASN A 189 24.83 4.04 -0.02
C ASN A 189 26.33 3.72 -0.15
N TRP A 190 27.01 3.49 0.98
CA TRP A 190 28.47 3.34 1.03
C TRP A 190 29.02 2.19 0.17
N MET A 191 28.25 1.12 -0.10
CA MET A 191 28.67 0.04 -1.01
C MET A 191 28.45 0.36 -2.50
N ILE A 192 27.40 1.10 -2.88
CA ILE A 192 27.12 1.40 -4.29
C ILE A 192 27.91 2.64 -4.76
N CYS A 193 28.26 3.56 -3.84
CA CYS A 193 29.12 4.72 -4.14
C CYS A 193 30.58 4.36 -4.43
N LEU A 194 31.08 3.21 -3.97
CA LEU A 194 32.41 2.72 -4.38
C LEU A 194 32.41 2.26 -5.84
N TYR A 195 31.32 1.64 -6.31
CA TYR A 195 31.20 1.18 -7.70
C TYR A 195 31.18 2.36 -8.70
N GLY A 196 30.55 3.48 -8.35
CA GLY A 196 30.49 4.68 -9.19
C GLY A 196 31.78 5.54 -9.23
N ARG A 197 32.69 5.35 -8.26
CA ARG A 197 33.94 6.12 -8.19
C ARG A 197 35.02 5.60 -9.16
N GLN A 198 34.95 4.32 -9.53
CA GLN A 198 35.86 3.68 -10.50
C GLN A 198 35.60 4.17 -11.94
N TYR A 199 34.34 4.34 -12.33
CA TYR A 199 33.95 4.74 -13.69
C TYR A 199 34.45 6.15 -14.06
N ARG A 200 34.50 7.06 -13.08
CA ARG A 200 35.01 8.43 -13.29
C ARG A 200 36.53 8.49 -13.41
N ARG A 201 37.26 7.48 -12.90
CA ARG A 201 38.72 7.40 -12.96
C ARG A 201 39.25 6.80 -14.27
N CYS A 202 38.48 5.92 -14.92
CA CYS A 202 38.83 5.42 -16.27
C CYS A 202 38.59 6.44 -17.38
N ASN A 203 37.70 7.43 -17.20
CA ASN A 203 37.46 8.46 -18.21
C ASN A 203 38.46 9.64 -18.12
N SER A 204 39.29 9.70 -17.07
CA SER A 204 40.34 10.71 -16.94
C SER A 204 41.70 10.25 -17.46
N ASP A 205 41.84 8.98 -17.85
CA ASP A 205 43.12 8.38 -18.27
C ASP A 205 43.18 8.09 -19.78
N GLY A 206 42.19 8.57 -20.54
CA GLY A 206 42.04 8.29 -21.96
C GLY A 206 41.95 9.56 -22.82
N ARG A 207 43.10 9.96 -23.37
CA ARG A 207 43.31 10.81 -24.56
C ARG A 207 43.42 12.32 -24.34
N ASN A 208 44.66 12.71 -24.03
CA ASN A 208 45.32 13.75 -24.79
C ASN A 208 45.91 13.12 -26.06
N ASP A 209 45.35 13.38 -27.25
CA ASP A 209 46.03 13.22 -28.54
C ASP A 209 45.32 14.00 -29.67
N ARG A 210 45.87 15.19 -29.97
CA ARG A 210 46.05 15.88 -31.27
C ARG A 210 44.87 16.31 -32.17
N GLY A 211 44.84 17.60 -32.53
CA GLY A 211 44.42 18.11 -33.87
C GLY A 211 43.44 19.30 -33.89
N PRO A 212 43.65 20.37 -34.70
CA PRO A 212 42.89 21.63 -34.64
C PRO A 212 41.75 21.76 -35.68
N ALA A 213 40.85 22.72 -35.41
CA ALA A 213 39.84 23.36 -36.28
C ALA A 213 38.48 22.65 -36.48
N ALA A 214 37.42 23.27 -35.93
CA ALA A 214 36.15 23.57 -36.62
C ALA A 214 35.19 24.42 -35.72
N SER A 215 35.09 25.72 -36.03
CA SER A 215 33.90 26.60 -36.02
C SER A 215 32.73 26.38 -35.02
N GLN A 216 32.58 27.32 -34.06
CA GLN A 216 31.42 28.18 -33.64
C GLN A 216 29.96 27.72 -33.93
N PRO A 217 28.88 28.17 -33.22
CA PRO A 217 28.78 29.12 -32.09
C PRO A 217 27.99 28.64 -30.84
N ASP A 218 28.20 29.45 -29.80
CA ASP A 218 27.40 29.77 -28.62
C ASP A 218 25.89 29.46 -28.63
N GLY A 219 25.45 28.80 -27.54
CA GLY A 219 24.03 28.60 -27.18
C GLY A 219 23.84 28.77 -25.67
N ASP A 220 23.46 29.98 -25.29
CA ASP A 220 23.21 30.51 -23.95
C ASP A 220 22.26 29.64 -23.07
N CYS A 221 22.75 29.19 -21.91
CA CYS A 221 21.98 28.42 -20.92
C CYS A 221 20.77 29.18 -20.32
N ARG A 222 20.62 30.50 -20.57
CA ARG A 222 19.44 31.26 -20.13
C ARG A 222 18.16 30.95 -20.91
N GLN A 223 18.23 30.23 -22.04
CA GLN A 223 17.04 29.92 -22.85
C GLN A 223 16.12 28.84 -22.23
N TRP A 224 16.59 28.05 -21.25
CA TRP A 224 15.76 27.01 -20.61
C TRP A 224 14.84 27.53 -19.48
N ALA A 225 14.92 28.81 -19.13
CA ALA A 225 14.09 29.40 -18.07
C ALA A 225 12.81 30.09 -18.59
N ALA A 226 12.58 30.12 -19.91
CA ALA A 226 11.50 30.90 -20.52
C ALA A 226 10.55 30.09 -21.43
N SER A 227 10.48 28.76 -21.30
CA SER A 227 9.42 27.98 -21.95
C SER A 227 8.19 27.87 -21.03
N PRO A 228 7.02 28.38 -21.43
CA PRO A 228 5.79 28.10 -20.70
C PRO A 228 5.46 26.61 -20.90
N PHE A 229 5.27 25.92 -19.78
CA PHE A 229 4.73 24.56 -19.72
C PHE A 229 3.49 24.42 -20.63
N GLN A 230 3.60 23.57 -21.67
CA GLN A 230 2.49 22.85 -22.28
C GLN A 230 2.65 21.37 -22.00
#